data_AF-A0A421JU89-F1
#
_entry.id   AF-A0A421JU89-F1
#
_cell.length_a   1.000
_cell.length_b   1.000
_cell.length_c   1.000
_cell.angle_alpha   90.00
_cell.angle_beta   90.00
_cell.angle_gamma   90.00
#
_symmetry.space_group_name_H-M   'P 1'
#
loop_
_entity.id
_entity.type
_entity.pdbx_description
1 polymer ?
#
loop_
_entity_poly.entity_id
_entity_poly.type
_entity_poly.pdbx_seq_one_letter_code
_entity_poly.pdbx_strand_id
1 'polypeptide(L)'
;MDSFYPLPTNQKVVFFFNSAAATLWFCCLCRFLILLPLVGRRFLPGGIADFFHVVSLTPLIGFLLVKSSLHHLRRFVTSDIWSLLNGVRMAWICYGVIFPHPKIAKHTSYSILIFSWCIQYLFHYSYHSFRIKTKSSPHFLFWIQYHIHYITFPMSLISEMILIFLSLGFVKDGSIYEIVLQVCLLSYIPVAYFAWGHLQQRRNIKYIKVMEKRKESANRTDRNVDSGTTSSLPQSTDNVLVKFDAFGVGARNARIFLSQVPSTAKVECKVLTPNSKDEQQIKVTFKDKHVMTIDPTTKNINQMKEYFDAHSRKMAIEASIRE
;
A
#
# COMPACT_ATOMS: atom_id res chain seq x y z
N MET A 1 -0.29 -20.72 -6.38
CA MET A 1 -0.35 -20.34 -4.95
C MET A 1 1.05 -20.49 -4.38
N ASP A 2 1.43 -19.70 -3.37
CA ASP A 2 2.78 -19.57 -2.78
C ASP A 2 3.74 -18.56 -3.42
N SER A 3 3.39 -17.28 -3.25
CA SER A 3 4.31 -16.14 -3.35
C SER A 3 4.38 -15.42 -1.99
N PHE A 4 4.44 -16.17 -0.90
CA PHE A 4 4.66 -15.59 0.43
C PHE A 4 6.16 -15.46 0.68
N TYR A 5 6.65 -14.22 0.67
CA TYR A 5 8.05 -13.92 0.91
C TYR A 5 8.50 -14.45 2.28
N PRO A 6 9.59 -15.23 2.37
CA PRO A 6 10.08 -15.71 3.66
C PRO A 6 10.57 -14.53 4.49
N LEU A 7 9.89 -14.28 5.61
CA LEU A 7 10.22 -13.20 6.53
C LEU A 7 11.40 -13.60 7.44
N PRO A 8 12.35 -12.69 7.73
CA PRO A 8 13.35 -12.92 8.78
C PRO A 8 12.66 -13.01 10.14
N THR A 9 13.27 -13.74 11.09
CA THR A 9 12.69 -14.06 12.41
C THR A 9 12.16 -12.83 13.14
N ASN A 10 12.90 -11.72 13.13
CA ASN A 10 12.48 -10.48 13.79
C ASN A 10 11.19 -9.89 13.18
N GLN A 11 11.04 -9.97 11.86
CA GLN A 11 9.83 -9.49 11.18
C GLN A 11 8.65 -10.44 11.39
N LYS A 12 8.89 -11.75 11.55
CA LYS A 12 7.85 -12.73 11.91
C LYS A 12 7.25 -12.42 13.28
N VAL A 13 8.06 -12.08 14.28
CA VAL A 13 7.58 -11.70 15.62
C VAL A 13 6.67 -10.47 15.53
N VAL A 14 7.10 -9.42 14.83
CA VAL A 14 6.31 -8.20 14.64
C VAL A 14 5.01 -8.47 13.87
N PHE A 15 5.06 -9.34 12.84
CA PHE A 15 3.88 -9.75 12.07
C PHE A 15 2.86 -10.49 12.95
N PHE A 16 3.32 -11.46 13.75
CA PHE A 16 2.45 -12.23 14.64
C PHE A 16 1.81 -11.32 15.69
N PHE A 17 2.60 -10.42 16.29
CA PHE A 17 2.09 -9.44 17.23
C PHE A 17 1.01 -8.55 16.61
N ASN A 18 1.25 -7.98 15.43
CA ASN A 18 0.26 -7.12 14.78
C ASN A 18 -1.02 -7.88 14.42
N SER A 19 -0.90 -9.15 14.01
CA SER A 19 -2.05 -9.99 13.70
C SER A 19 -2.85 -10.32 14.96
N ALA A 20 -2.18 -10.70 16.05
CA ALA A 20 -2.80 -10.94 17.35
C ALA A 20 -3.48 -9.67 17.89
N ALA A 21 -2.81 -8.52 17.83
CA ALA A 21 -3.37 -7.24 18.24
C ALA A 21 -4.63 -6.89 17.41
N ALA A 22 -4.60 -7.06 16.08
CA ALA A 22 -5.78 -6.85 15.24
C ALA A 22 -6.95 -7.75 15.65
N THR A 23 -6.70 -9.03 15.95
CA THR A 23 -7.75 -9.95 16.42
C THR A 23 -8.29 -9.58 17.80
N LEU A 24 -7.46 -9.09 18.71
CA LEU A 24 -7.89 -8.63 20.03
C LEU A 24 -8.79 -7.39 19.93
N TRP A 25 -8.42 -6.42 19.09
CA TRP A 25 -9.25 -5.24 18.83
C TRP A 25 -10.56 -5.59 18.13
N PHE A 26 -10.54 -6.54 17.19
CA PHE A 26 -11.75 -7.07 16.57
C PHE A 26 -12.67 -7.74 17.60
N CYS A 27 -12.11 -8.62 18.43
CA CYS A 27 -12.86 -9.27 19.52
C CYS A 27 -13.43 -8.24 20.50
N CYS A 28 -12.67 -7.19 20.82
CA CYS A 28 -13.13 -6.09 21.68
C CYS A 28 -14.32 -5.36 21.05
N LEU A 29 -14.26 -5.09 19.74
CA LEU A 29 -15.34 -4.46 19.01
C LEU A 29 -16.59 -5.34 18.96
N CYS A 30 -16.44 -6.64 18.65
CA CYS A 30 -17.56 -7.58 18.65
C CYS A 30 -18.20 -7.69 20.04
N ARG A 31 -17.40 -7.83 21.10
CA ARG A 31 -17.89 -7.86 22.48
C ARG A 31 -18.64 -6.58 22.84
N PHE A 32 -18.13 -5.42 22.43
CA PHE A 32 -18.81 -4.13 22.62
C PHE A 32 -20.17 -4.08 21.89
N LEU A 33 -20.21 -4.47 20.61
CA LEU A 33 -21.43 -4.47 19.80
C LEU A 33 -22.50 -5.44 20.31
N ILE A 34 -22.10 -6.55 20.96
CA ILE A 34 -23.03 -7.51 21.56
C ILE A 34 -23.51 -7.02 22.93
N LEU A 35 -22.62 -6.53 23.79
CA LEU A 35 -22.97 -6.14 25.16
C LEU A 35 -23.83 -4.87 25.22
N LEU A 36 -23.64 -3.94 24.28
CA LEU A 36 -24.39 -2.68 24.27
C LEU A 36 -25.92 -2.87 24.14
N PRO A 37 -26.46 -3.69 23.23
CA PRO A 37 -27.89 -3.99 23.18
C PRO A 37 -28.35 -4.94 24.30
N LEU A 38 -27.49 -5.87 24.76
CA LEU A 38 -27.90 -6.90 25.74
C LEU A 38 -28.05 -6.37 27.17
N VAL A 39 -27.04 -5.65 27.65
CA VAL A 39 -26.96 -5.22 29.06
C VAL A 39 -27.19 -3.71 29.22
N GLY A 40 -27.19 -2.98 28.10
CA GLY A 40 -27.28 -1.53 28.10
C GLY A 40 -26.02 -0.84 28.62
N ARG A 41 -26.00 0.49 28.51
CA ARG A 41 -24.85 1.33 28.87
C ARG A 41 -24.46 1.27 30.35
N ARG A 42 -25.42 1.02 31.25
CA ARG A 42 -25.22 1.07 32.71
C ARG A 42 -24.36 -0.06 33.25
N PHE A 43 -24.41 -1.23 32.61
CA PHE A 43 -23.70 -2.44 33.04
C PHE A 43 -22.57 -2.84 32.08
N LEU A 44 -22.44 -2.13 30.96
CA LEU A 44 -21.38 -2.29 29.98
C LEU A 44 -19.96 -2.34 30.61
N PRO A 45 -19.60 -1.48 31.59
CA PRO A 45 -18.26 -1.52 32.19
C PRO A 45 -17.92 -2.85 32.86
N GLY A 46 -18.88 -3.46 33.57
CA GLY A 46 -18.65 -4.74 34.27
C GLY A 46 -18.36 -5.90 33.31
N GLY A 47 -18.86 -5.81 32.07
CA GLY A 47 -18.65 -6.83 31.06
C GLY A 47 -17.47 -6.59 30.12
N ILE A 48 -16.90 -5.38 30.02
CA ILE A 48 -15.88 -5.06 29.00
C ILE A 48 -14.61 -4.41 29.53
N ALA A 49 -14.64 -3.75 30.69
CA ALA A 49 -13.54 -2.91 31.16
C ALA A 49 -12.22 -3.67 31.29
N ASP A 50 -12.23 -4.85 31.93
CA ASP A 50 -11.01 -5.64 32.13
C ASP A 50 -10.34 -6.01 30.80
N PHE A 51 -11.13 -6.47 29.83
CA PHE A 51 -10.62 -6.82 28.51
C PHE A 51 -10.10 -5.58 27.76
N PHE A 52 -10.87 -4.49 27.78
CA PHE A 52 -10.50 -3.25 27.11
C PHE A 52 -9.22 -2.62 27.68
N HIS A 53 -9.04 -2.65 29.02
CA HIS A 53 -7.85 -2.14 29.68
C HIS A 53 -6.59 -2.94 29.30
N VAL A 54 -6.68 -4.26 29.19
CA VAL A 54 -5.55 -5.08 28.73
C VAL A 54 -5.23 -4.78 27.26
N VAL A 55 -6.26 -4.67 26.41
CA VAL A 55 -6.09 -4.39 24.98
C VAL A 55 -5.55 -2.98 24.72
N SER A 56 -5.85 -2.00 25.59
CA SER A 56 -5.33 -0.64 25.47
C SER A 56 -3.81 -0.53 25.71
N LEU A 57 -3.18 -1.53 26.33
CA LEU A 57 -1.72 -1.61 26.48
C LEU A 57 -1.01 -2.06 25.19
N THR A 58 -1.74 -2.62 24.22
CA THR A 58 -1.15 -3.13 22.97
C THR A 58 -0.31 -2.10 22.20
N PRO A 59 -0.67 -0.80 22.09
CA PRO A 59 0.16 0.18 21.39
C PRO A 59 1.49 0.46 22.08
N LEU A 60 1.50 0.43 23.42
CA LEU A 60 2.72 0.60 24.21
C LEU A 60 3.65 -0.61 24.05
N ILE A 61 3.11 -1.82 24.19
CA ILE A 61 3.85 -3.08 23.99
C ILE A 61 4.36 -3.16 22.55
N GLY A 62 3.54 -2.80 21.57
CA GLY A 62 3.89 -2.79 20.15
C GLY A 62 5.04 -1.84 19.83
N PHE A 63 5.05 -0.65 20.43
CA PHE A 63 6.17 0.29 20.30
C PHE A 63 7.49 -0.32 20.79
N LEU A 64 7.49 -0.90 22.00
CA LEU A 64 8.67 -1.54 22.59
C LEU A 64 9.14 -2.73 21.76
N LEU A 65 8.20 -3.57 21.30
CA LEU A 65 8.50 -4.76 20.51
C LEU A 65 9.13 -4.40 19.17
N VAL A 66 8.60 -3.41 18.46
CA VAL A 66 9.14 -2.92 17.18
C VAL A 66 10.56 -2.39 17.36
N LYS A 67 10.79 -1.56 18.39
CA LYS A 67 12.12 -0.98 18.68
C LYS A 67 13.15 -2.03 19.11
N SER A 68 12.72 -3.04 19.87
CA SER A 68 13.58 -4.14 20.31
C SER A 68 13.93 -5.09 19.16
N SER A 69 12.94 -5.46 18.35
CA SER A 69 13.08 -6.49 17.31
C SER A 69 13.80 -5.98 16.05
N LEU A 70 13.60 -4.70 15.69
CA LEU A 70 14.15 -4.13 14.45
C LEU A 70 15.34 -3.25 14.78
N HIS A 71 16.54 -3.85 14.79
CA HIS A 71 17.79 -3.19 15.16
C HIS A 71 18.05 -1.87 14.38
N HIS A 72 17.70 -1.83 13.10
CA HIS A 72 17.83 -0.61 12.26
C HIS A 72 16.90 0.54 12.69
N LEU A 73 15.83 0.26 13.45
CA LEU A 73 14.89 1.25 13.98
C LEU A 73 15.19 1.60 15.44
N ARG A 74 16.28 1.12 16.05
CA ARG A 74 16.59 1.37 17.47
C ARG A 74 16.82 2.85 17.77
N ARG A 75 17.32 3.65 16.80
CA ARG A 75 17.52 5.08 16.97
C ARG A 75 16.18 5.79 17.24
N PHE A 76 16.13 6.61 18.27
CA PHE A 76 14.96 7.45 18.55
C PHE A 76 14.85 8.58 17.54
N VAL A 77 13.67 8.69 16.94
CA VAL A 77 13.26 9.76 16.02
C VAL A 77 12.11 10.52 16.68
N THR A 78 11.92 11.78 16.32
CA THR A 78 10.83 12.63 16.86
C THR A 78 9.43 11.99 16.72
N SER A 79 9.20 11.18 15.68
CA SER A 79 7.94 10.43 15.51
C SER A 79 7.71 9.34 16.54
N ASP A 80 8.77 8.85 17.17
CA ASP A 80 8.69 7.81 18.21
C ASP A 80 8.16 8.39 19.52
N ILE A 81 8.49 9.65 19.82
CA ILE A 81 7.98 10.36 20.99
C ILE A 81 6.45 10.43 20.93
N TRP A 82 5.89 10.82 19.79
CA TRP A 82 4.44 10.85 19.59
C TRP A 82 3.78 9.47 19.75
N SER A 83 4.46 8.42 19.30
CA SER A 83 3.95 7.05 19.40
C SER A 83 3.97 6.56 20.86
N LEU A 84 5.05 6.86 21.59
CA LEU A 84 5.19 6.55 23.01
C LEU A 84 4.18 7.31 23.86
N LEU A 85 4.07 8.63 23.67
CA LEU A 85 3.12 9.49 24.37
C LEU A 85 1.68 9.00 24.15
N ASN A 86 1.32 8.59 22.94
CA ASN A 86 0.00 8.05 22.67
C ASN A 86 -0.26 6.72 23.41
N GLY A 87 0.73 5.82 23.49
CA GLY A 87 0.63 4.57 24.26
C GLY A 87 0.49 4.82 25.76
N VAL A 88 1.30 5.73 26.30
CA VAL A 88 1.24 6.14 27.72
C VAL A 88 -0.10 6.81 28.03
N ARG A 89 -0.60 7.70 27.16
CA ARG A 89 -1.91 8.35 27.29
C ARG A 89 -3.03 7.32 27.40
N MET A 90 -3.04 6.30 26.55
CA MET A 90 -4.07 5.26 26.60
C MET A 90 -4.03 4.45 27.90
N ALA A 91 -2.83 4.05 28.33
CA ALA A 91 -2.65 3.34 29.59
C ALA A 91 -3.10 4.21 30.78
N TRP A 92 -2.75 5.50 30.79
CA TRP A 92 -3.15 6.46 31.81
C TRP A 92 -4.68 6.62 31.89
N ILE A 93 -5.37 6.71 30.76
CA ILE A 93 -6.83 6.87 30.77
C ILE A 93 -7.52 5.61 31.33
N CYS A 94 -7.04 4.42 30.95
CA CYS A 94 -7.61 3.16 31.47
C CYS A 94 -7.33 2.97 32.96
N TYR A 95 -6.06 3.03 33.38
CA TYR A 95 -5.65 2.69 34.75
C TYR A 95 -5.66 3.87 35.73
N GLY A 96 -5.41 5.07 35.23
CA GLY A 96 -5.45 6.30 36.03
C GLY A 96 -6.88 6.83 36.16
N VAL A 97 -7.60 7.02 35.06
CA VAL A 97 -8.90 7.72 35.11
C VAL A 97 -10.07 6.75 35.34
N ILE A 98 -10.17 5.69 34.53
CA ILE A 98 -11.38 4.84 34.50
C ILE A 98 -11.38 3.80 35.63
N PHE A 99 -10.24 3.15 35.88
CA PHE A 99 -10.14 2.08 36.87
C PHE A 99 -10.46 2.53 38.32
N PRO A 100 -9.97 3.68 38.83
CA PRO A 100 -10.29 4.10 40.20
C PRO A 100 -11.75 4.52 40.40
N HIS A 101 -12.42 4.92 39.32
CA HIS A 101 -13.76 5.49 39.37
C HIS A 101 -14.72 4.78 38.39
N PRO A 102 -15.13 3.53 38.67
CA PRO A 102 -15.96 2.73 37.77
C PRO A 102 -17.37 3.31 37.54
N LYS A 103 -17.82 4.26 38.38
CA LYS A 103 -19.10 4.97 38.21
C LYS A 103 -19.12 5.82 36.93
N ILE A 104 -17.97 6.37 36.53
CA ILE A 104 -17.84 7.24 35.35
C ILE A 104 -18.07 6.46 34.05
N ALA A 105 -17.64 5.19 34.02
CA ALA A 105 -17.73 4.33 32.85
C ALA A 105 -19.19 4.03 32.42
N LYS A 106 -20.19 4.38 33.24
CA LYS A 106 -21.62 4.25 32.90
C LYS A 106 -22.10 5.30 31.90
N HIS A 107 -21.36 6.40 31.72
CA HIS A 107 -21.72 7.46 30.79
C HIS A 107 -21.51 7.06 29.32
N THR A 108 -22.30 7.65 28.42
CA THR A 108 -22.21 7.40 26.97
C THR A 108 -20.81 7.65 26.42
N SER A 109 -20.06 8.60 27.00
CA SER A 109 -18.70 8.92 26.61
C SER A 109 -17.78 7.70 26.66
N TYR A 110 -17.95 6.79 27.61
CA TYR A 110 -17.17 5.56 27.67
C TYR A 110 -17.44 4.62 26.49
N SER A 111 -18.70 4.54 26.03
CA SER A 111 -19.05 3.75 24.85
C SER A 111 -18.47 4.35 23.57
N ILE A 112 -18.52 5.68 23.44
CA ILE A 112 -17.92 6.43 22.33
C ILE A 112 -16.40 6.24 22.29
N LEU A 113 -15.75 6.26 23.46
CA LEU A 113 -14.32 6.01 23.61
C LEU A 113 -13.93 4.62 23.10
N ILE A 114 -14.58 3.58 23.63
CA ILE A 114 -14.31 2.18 23.25
C ILE A 114 -14.49 2.01 21.76
N PHE A 115 -15.61 2.47 21.21
CA PHE A 115 -15.92 2.35 19.79
C PHE A 115 -14.85 3.01 18.91
N SER A 116 -14.47 4.25 19.24
CA SER A 116 -13.44 5.00 18.50
C SER A 116 -12.08 4.29 18.53
N TRP A 117 -11.63 3.84 19.70
CA TRP A 117 -10.35 3.14 19.86
C TRP A 117 -10.35 1.80 19.13
N CYS A 118 -11.41 1.01 19.29
CA CYS A 118 -11.54 -0.27 18.62
C CYS A 118 -11.45 -0.15 17.09
N ILE A 119 -12.18 0.80 16.50
CA ILE A 119 -12.13 1.03 15.05
C ILE A 119 -10.74 1.49 14.61
N GLN A 120 -10.18 2.50 15.29
CA GLN A 120 -8.87 3.06 14.94
C GLN A 120 -7.78 1.99 14.94
N TYR A 121 -7.70 1.19 16.00
CA TYR A 121 -6.65 0.20 16.16
C TYR A 121 -6.87 -1.07 15.35
N LEU A 122 -8.13 -1.48 15.11
CA LEU A 122 -8.44 -2.57 14.20
C LEU A 122 -7.85 -2.32 12.81
N PHE A 123 -8.09 -1.14 12.23
CA PHE A 123 -7.55 -0.78 10.92
C PHE A 123 -6.03 -0.60 10.94
N HIS A 124 -5.49 0.04 11.99
CA HIS A 124 -4.05 0.25 12.14
C HIS A 124 -3.26 -1.06 12.16
N TYR A 125 -3.61 -2.00 13.04
CA TYR A 125 -2.91 -3.27 13.15
C TYR A 125 -3.13 -4.17 11.94
N SER A 126 -4.34 -4.18 11.38
CA SER A 126 -4.62 -4.90 10.13
C SER A 126 -3.72 -4.39 9.00
N TYR A 127 -3.66 -3.07 8.79
CA TYR A 127 -2.79 -2.46 7.77
C TYR A 127 -1.32 -2.84 7.96
N HIS A 128 -0.81 -2.77 9.19
CA HIS A 128 0.58 -3.11 9.48
C HIS A 128 0.88 -4.61 9.30
N SER A 129 -0.06 -5.51 9.64
CA SER A 129 0.07 -6.95 9.41
C SER A 129 0.19 -7.26 7.91
N PHE A 130 -0.71 -6.74 7.07
CA PHE A 130 -0.66 -6.93 5.62
C PHE A 130 0.60 -6.33 4.99
N ARG A 131 1.01 -5.14 5.43
CA ARG A 131 2.22 -4.47 4.93
C ARG A 131 3.49 -5.26 5.17
N ILE A 132 3.60 -5.96 6.31
CA ILE A 132 4.79 -6.77 6.62
C ILE A 132 4.81 -8.04 5.77
N LYS A 133 3.68 -8.77 5.68
CA LYS A 133 3.62 -10.05 4.98
C LYS A 133 3.71 -9.92 3.46
N THR A 134 2.97 -8.98 2.88
CA THR A 134 2.76 -8.92 1.44
C THR A 134 3.63 -7.85 0.76
N LYS A 135 4.27 -6.95 1.52
CA LYS A 135 4.96 -5.72 1.05
C LYS A 135 4.08 -4.75 0.21
N SER A 136 2.91 -5.20 -0.19
CA SER A 136 1.80 -4.46 -0.79
C SER A 136 0.61 -4.48 0.17
N SER A 137 -0.21 -3.43 0.12
CA SER A 137 -1.46 -3.34 0.89
C SER A 137 -2.61 -3.13 -0.08
N PRO A 138 -3.76 -3.79 0.14
CA PRO A 138 -4.96 -3.51 -0.65
C PRO A 138 -5.30 -2.01 -0.60
N HIS A 139 -5.82 -1.49 -1.71
CA HIS A 139 -6.09 -0.06 -1.88
C HIS A 139 -7.06 0.47 -0.81
N PHE A 140 -8.11 -0.30 -0.54
CA PHE A 140 -9.12 0.03 0.46
C PHE A 140 -8.53 0.21 1.87
N LEU A 141 -7.74 -0.76 2.34
CA LEU A 141 -7.17 -0.71 3.69
C LEU A 141 -6.14 0.41 3.84
N PHE A 142 -5.38 0.69 2.77
CA PHE A 142 -4.51 1.85 2.70
C PHE A 142 -5.32 3.15 2.80
N TRP A 143 -6.39 3.30 2.02
CA TRP A 143 -7.22 4.51 2.04
C TRP A 143 -7.82 4.76 3.43
N ILE A 144 -8.46 3.76 4.04
CA ILE A 144 -9.05 3.88 5.37
C ILE A 144 -8.00 4.29 6.39
N GLN A 145 -6.83 3.64 6.41
CA GLN A 145 -5.78 3.92 7.39
C GLN A 145 -5.37 5.40 7.44
N TYR A 146 -5.37 6.10 6.31
CA TYR A 146 -4.98 7.51 6.22
C TYR A 146 -6.14 8.50 6.35
N HIS A 147 -7.39 8.03 6.36
CA HIS A 147 -8.59 8.90 6.49
C HIS A 147 -9.35 8.67 7.80
N ILE A 148 -9.25 7.49 8.40
CA ILE A 148 -10.02 7.13 9.60
C ILE A 148 -9.73 8.05 10.80
N HIS A 149 -8.49 8.56 10.89
CA HIS A 149 -8.08 9.45 11.97
C HIS A 149 -8.89 10.76 12.01
N TYR A 150 -9.54 11.17 10.92
CA TYR A 150 -10.38 12.37 10.93
C TYR A 150 -11.63 12.22 11.79
N ILE A 151 -12.12 10.99 11.92
CA ILE A 151 -13.35 10.69 12.64
C ILE A 151 -13.01 10.20 14.05
N THR A 152 -12.08 9.25 14.16
CA THR A 152 -11.76 8.61 15.44
C THR A 152 -11.04 9.54 16.40
N PHE A 153 -10.15 10.41 15.90
CA PHE A 153 -9.40 11.33 16.76
C PHE A 153 -10.30 12.32 17.52
N PRO A 154 -11.18 13.13 16.88
CA PRO A 154 -12.05 14.04 17.62
C PRO A 154 -13.04 13.28 18.52
N MET A 155 -13.57 12.14 18.05
CA MET A 155 -14.48 11.31 18.84
C MET A 155 -13.82 10.79 20.12
N SER A 156 -12.58 10.32 20.01
CA SER A 156 -11.73 9.91 21.14
C SER A 156 -11.47 11.08 22.08
N LEU A 157 -10.99 12.19 21.53
CA LEU A 157 -10.60 13.38 22.28
C LEU A 157 -11.77 13.91 23.13
N ILE A 158 -12.94 14.11 22.52
CA ILE A 158 -14.15 14.59 23.21
C ILE A 158 -14.56 13.61 24.31
N SER A 159 -14.57 12.30 24.00
CA SER A 159 -14.97 11.30 24.99
C SER A 159 -14.04 11.27 26.21
N GLU A 160 -12.73 11.45 26.00
CA GLU A 160 -11.75 11.45 27.08
C GLU A 160 -11.83 12.70 27.93
N MET A 161 -12.00 13.88 27.32
CA MET A 161 -12.23 15.12 28.06
C MET A 161 -13.46 15.00 28.96
N ILE A 162 -14.55 14.43 28.46
CA ILE A 162 -15.77 14.23 29.27
C ILE A 162 -15.51 13.23 30.41
N LEU A 163 -14.78 12.14 30.16
CA LEU A 163 -14.46 11.15 31.20
C LEU A 163 -13.54 11.72 32.28
N ILE A 164 -12.52 12.51 31.89
CA ILE A 164 -11.65 13.22 32.83
C ILE A 164 -12.48 14.23 33.62
N PHE A 165 -13.32 15.03 32.96
CA PHE A 165 -14.19 16.00 33.63
C PHE A 165 -15.13 15.34 34.66
N LEU A 166 -15.77 14.23 34.29
CA LEU A 166 -16.61 13.45 35.21
C LEU A 166 -15.79 12.85 36.37
N SER A 167 -14.51 12.57 36.17
CA SER A 167 -13.64 12.04 37.22
C SER A 167 -13.36 13.04 38.33
N LEU A 168 -13.30 14.35 38.02
CA LEU A 168 -13.11 15.38 39.04
C LEU A 168 -14.24 15.34 40.09
N GLY A 169 -15.48 15.05 39.68
CA GLY A 169 -16.63 14.96 40.60
C GLY A 169 -16.57 13.78 41.59
N PHE A 170 -15.59 12.90 41.49
CA PHE A 170 -15.39 11.76 42.40
C PHE A 170 -14.12 11.85 43.26
N VAL A 171 -13.31 12.89 43.07
CA VAL A 171 -12.07 13.11 43.82
C VAL A 171 -12.38 14.01 45.02
N LYS A 172 -11.66 13.80 46.14
CA LYS A 172 -11.80 14.64 47.32
C LYS A 172 -11.15 16.00 47.08
N ASP A 173 -11.86 17.06 47.43
CA ASP A 173 -11.41 18.44 47.32
C ASP A 173 -10.02 18.63 48.00
N GLY A 174 -9.07 19.19 47.26
CA GLY A 174 -7.72 19.51 47.75
C GLY A 174 -6.71 18.37 47.64
N SER A 175 -7.04 17.27 46.97
CA SER A 175 -6.07 16.22 46.68
C SER A 175 -5.11 16.64 45.56
N ILE A 176 -3.83 16.24 45.67
CA ILE A 176 -2.85 16.37 44.57
C ILE A 176 -3.40 15.75 43.28
N TYR A 177 -4.21 14.69 43.41
CA TYR A 177 -4.83 14.00 42.28
C TYR A 177 -5.83 14.87 41.51
N GLU A 178 -6.56 15.74 42.21
CA GLU A 178 -7.49 16.71 41.60
C GLU A 178 -6.74 17.73 40.74
N ILE A 179 -5.66 18.30 41.29
CA ILE A 179 -4.79 19.25 40.59
C ILE A 179 -4.21 18.60 39.34
N VAL A 180 -3.73 17.35 39.44
CA VAL A 180 -3.22 16.60 38.29
C VAL A 180 -4.30 16.44 37.21
N LEU A 181 -5.53 16.05 37.57
CA LEU A 181 -6.62 15.90 36.60
C LEU A 181 -7.01 17.24 35.96
N GLN A 182 -7.04 18.33 36.72
CA GLN A 182 -7.35 19.67 36.20
C GLN A 182 -6.28 20.15 35.22
N VAL A 183 -4.99 19.99 35.56
CA VAL A 183 -3.87 20.30 34.66
C VAL A 183 -3.92 19.41 33.41
N CYS A 184 -4.22 18.12 33.56
CA CYS A 184 -4.40 17.21 32.43
C CYS A 184 -5.53 17.68 31.50
N LEU A 185 -6.69 18.06 32.04
CA LEU A 185 -7.83 18.54 31.25
C LEU A 185 -7.48 19.81 30.47
N LEU A 186 -6.79 20.77 31.10
CA LEU A 186 -6.33 22.00 30.45
C LEU A 186 -5.28 21.73 29.38
N SER A 187 -4.34 20.81 29.64
CA SER A 187 -3.30 20.41 28.68
C SER A 187 -3.86 19.69 27.45
N TYR A 188 -5.08 19.16 27.52
CA TYR A 188 -5.64 18.34 26.46
C TYR A 188 -5.89 19.13 25.17
N ILE A 189 -6.29 20.40 25.28
CA ILE A 189 -6.55 21.30 24.15
C ILE A 189 -5.26 21.60 23.34
N PRO A 190 -4.16 22.10 23.95
CA PRO A 190 -2.94 22.36 23.21
C PRO A 190 -2.32 21.07 22.67
N VAL A 191 -2.29 19.99 23.46
CA VAL A 191 -1.76 18.69 23.02
C VAL A 191 -2.54 18.17 21.81
N ALA A 192 -3.87 18.30 21.81
CA ALA A 192 -4.70 17.90 20.68
C ALA A 192 -4.39 18.69 19.40
N TYR A 193 -4.20 20.00 19.50
CA TYR A 193 -3.84 20.85 18.36
C TYR A 193 -2.50 20.42 17.73
N PHE A 194 -1.47 20.24 18.55
CA PHE A 194 -0.16 19.78 18.06
C PHE A 194 -0.22 18.36 17.51
N ALA A 195 -0.92 17.45 18.19
CA ALA A 195 -1.10 16.09 17.72
C ALA A 195 -1.79 16.05 16.35
N TRP A 196 -2.87 16.82 16.17
CA TRP A 196 -3.57 16.92 14.90
C TRP A 196 -2.66 17.41 13.76
N GLY A 197 -1.90 18.47 14.01
CA GLY A 197 -0.92 18.98 13.04
C GLY A 197 0.12 17.93 12.65
N HIS A 198 0.68 17.22 13.63
CA HIS A 198 1.64 16.14 13.38
C HIS A 198 1.02 14.96 12.59
N LEU A 199 -0.21 14.54 12.93
CA LEU A 199 -0.90 13.49 12.19
C LEU A 199 -1.13 13.89 10.73
N GLN A 200 -1.54 15.13 10.49
CA GLN A 200 -1.82 15.65 9.15
C GLN A 200 -0.56 15.73 8.29
N GLN A 201 0.53 16.24 8.87
CA GLN A 201 1.82 16.30 8.20
C GLN A 201 2.33 14.90 7.85
N ARG A 202 2.26 13.96 8.80
CA ARG A 202 2.65 12.56 8.59
C ARG A 202 1.82 11.89 7.49
N ARG A 203 0.51 12.16 7.46
CA ARG A 203 -0.39 11.66 6.42
C ARG A 203 0.04 12.20 5.06
N ASN A 204 0.15 13.51 4.90
CA ASN A 204 0.48 14.13 3.60
C ASN A 204 1.79 13.59 3.05
N ILE A 205 2.85 13.57 3.85
CA ILE A 205 4.17 13.10 3.41
C ILE A 205 4.13 11.63 2.99
N LYS A 206 3.55 10.75 3.83
CA LYS A 206 3.57 9.30 3.55
C LYS A 206 2.59 8.91 2.45
N TYR A 207 1.41 9.52 2.42
CA TYR A 207 0.38 9.26 1.43
C TYR A 207 0.84 9.70 0.04
N ILE A 208 1.30 10.96 -0.09
CA ILE A 208 1.80 11.51 -1.36
C ILE A 208 2.95 10.67 -1.90
N LYS A 209 3.95 10.36 -1.08
CA LYS A 209 5.08 9.51 -1.48
C LYS A 209 4.66 8.14 -2.01
N VAL A 210 3.64 7.52 -1.43
CA VAL A 210 3.12 6.23 -1.91
C VAL A 210 2.33 6.39 -3.20
N MET A 211 1.53 7.46 -3.33
CA MET A 211 0.80 7.77 -4.56
C MET A 211 1.73 8.09 -5.73
N GLU A 212 2.77 8.89 -5.50
CA GLU A 212 3.81 9.19 -6.48
C GLU A 212 4.51 7.91 -6.94
N LYS A 213 4.94 7.06 -6.02
CA LYS A 213 5.55 5.76 -6.37
C LYS A 213 4.62 4.87 -7.22
N ARG A 214 3.31 4.89 -6.94
CA ARG A 214 2.31 4.15 -7.74
C ARG A 214 2.15 4.78 -9.13
N LYS A 215 2.08 6.10 -9.23
CA LYS A 215 2.05 6.85 -10.50
C LYS A 215 3.31 6.60 -11.34
N GLU A 216 4.49 6.65 -10.73
CA GLU A 216 5.75 6.32 -11.41
C GLU A 216 5.77 4.88 -11.94
N SER A 217 5.23 3.93 -11.17
CA SER A 217 5.14 2.52 -11.60
C SER A 217 4.15 2.36 -12.77
N ALA A 218 3.02 3.07 -12.74
CA ALA A 218 2.08 3.13 -13.86
C ALA A 218 2.73 3.76 -15.10
N ASN A 219 3.33 4.95 -14.96
CA ASN A 219 4.01 5.65 -16.06
C ASN A 219 5.22 4.88 -16.61
N ARG A 220 5.88 4.01 -15.82
CA ARG A 220 6.92 3.09 -16.32
C ARG A 220 6.33 1.93 -17.09
N THR A 221 5.14 1.48 -16.71
CA THR A 221 4.41 0.45 -17.46
C THR A 221 3.96 1.02 -18.80
N ASP A 222 3.37 2.22 -18.82
CA ASP A 222 2.99 2.92 -20.04
C ASP A 222 4.20 3.24 -20.92
N ARG A 223 5.32 3.72 -20.34
CA ARG A 223 6.56 3.94 -21.10
C ARG A 223 7.19 2.66 -21.61
N ASN A 224 7.08 1.52 -20.92
CA ASN A 224 7.54 0.23 -21.44
C ASN A 224 6.60 -0.32 -22.52
N VAL A 225 5.31 0.03 -22.49
CA VAL A 225 4.39 -0.23 -23.61
C VAL A 225 4.80 0.62 -24.82
N ASP A 226 5.16 1.89 -24.62
CA ASP A 226 5.63 2.78 -25.70
C ASP A 226 7.06 2.48 -26.19
N SER A 227 7.91 1.90 -25.36
CA SER A 227 9.31 1.55 -25.69
C SER A 227 9.56 0.06 -25.90
N GLY A 228 8.51 -0.78 -25.88
CA GLY A 228 8.63 -2.22 -26.07
C GLY A 228 7.33 -3.03 -26.17
N THR A 229 6.83 -3.16 -27.41
CA THR A 229 6.22 -4.41 -27.94
C THR A 229 4.75 -4.71 -27.59
N THR A 230 3.80 -3.97 -28.18
CA THR A 230 2.89 -4.64 -29.13
C THR A 230 3.55 -4.56 -30.49
N SER A 231 4.36 -5.57 -30.77
CA SER A 231 5.06 -5.70 -32.02
C SER A 231 4.08 -5.95 -33.16
N SER A 232 3.60 -4.87 -33.75
CA SER A 232 3.37 -4.81 -35.19
C SER A 232 4.58 -4.12 -35.81
N LEU A 233 5.16 -4.72 -36.85
CA LEU A 233 5.95 -4.01 -37.86
C LEU A 233 5.17 -2.77 -38.31
N PRO A 234 5.86 -1.73 -38.80
CA PRO A 234 5.25 -0.46 -39.13
C PRO A 234 3.99 -0.64 -40.00
N GLN A 235 2.94 0.14 -39.69
CA GLN A 235 1.63 0.19 -40.39
C GLN A 235 1.74 0.57 -41.90
N SER A 236 2.96 0.78 -42.40
CA SER A 236 3.29 1.12 -43.79
C SER A 236 4.04 0.00 -44.53
N THR A 237 3.81 -1.25 -44.14
CA THR A 237 4.32 -2.44 -44.86
C THR A 237 3.21 -2.98 -45.77
N ASP A 238 3.53 -3.21 -47.04
CA ASP A 238 2.56 -3.65 -48.05
C ASP A 238 2.72 -5.15 -48.34
N ASN A 239 3.95 -5.59 -48.63
CA ASN A 239 4.27 -7.00 -48.86
C ASN A 239 5.51 -7.42 -48.06
N VAL A 240 5.45 -8.59 -47.41
CA VAL A 240 6.54 -9.17 -46.62
C VAL A 240 6.82 -10.58 -47.12
N LEU A 241 8.03 -10.81 -47.63
CA LEU A 241 8.51 -12.11 -48.09
C LEU A 241 9.58 -12.63 -47.12
N VAL A 242 9.31 -13.75 -46.46
CA VAL A 242 10.22 -14.38 -45.50
C VAL A 242 10.64 -15.75 -46.04
N LYS A 243 11.93 -15.87 -46.37
CA LYS A 243 12.58 -17.14 -46.75
C LYS A 243 13.53 -17.56 -45.63
N PHE A 244 13.22 -18.66 -44.96
CA PHE A 244 14.09 -19.17 -43.89
C PHE A 244 14.08 -20.70 -43.83
N ASP A 245 15.18 -21.27 -43.36
CA ASP A 245 15.28 -22.69 -43.02
C ASP A 245 14.65 -22.93 -41.64
N ALA A 246 13.75 -23.91 -41.52
CA ALA A 246 13.08 -24.22 -40.26
C ALA A 246 14.02 -24.73 -39.15
N PHE A 247 15.18 -25.28 -39.53
CA PHE A 247 16.15 -25.89 -38.61
C PHE A 247 17.46 -25.09 -38.49
N GLY A 248 17.62 -24.02 -39.28
CA GLY A 248 18.80 -23.16 -39.26
C GLY A 248 18.85 -22.18 -38.08
N VAL A 249 20.03 -21.61 -37.82
CA VAL A 249 20.29 -20.66 -36.71
C VAL A 249 19.41 -19.39 -36.80
N GLY A 250 19.05 -18.96 -38.02
CA GLY A 250 18.16 -17.82 -38.29
C GLY A 250 16.67 -18.10 -38.09
N ALA A 251 16.25 -19.36 -37.89
CA ALA A 251 14.83 -19.75 -37.85
C ALA A 251 14.06 -19.09 -36.71
N ARG A 252 14.71 -18.97 -35.54
CA ARG A 252 14.11 -18.34 -34.35
C ARG A 252 13.80 -16.87 -34.61
N ASN A 253 14.75 -16.15 -35.20
CA ASN A 253 14.59 -14.72 -35.49
C ASN A 253 13.53 -14.49 -36.57
N ALA A 254 13.49 -15.33 -37.60
CA ALA A 254 12.47 -15.27 -38.66
C ALA A 254 11.05 -15.55 -38.15
N ARG A 255 10.86 -16.54 -37.27
CA ARG A 255 9.56 -16.84 -36.64
C ARG A 255 9.08 -15.71 -35.75
N ILE A 256 9.98 -15.15 -34.93
CA ILE A 256 9.61 -14.03 -34.08
C ILE A 256 9.29 -12.82 -34.95
N PHE A 257 10.04 -12.54 -36.01
CA PHE A 257 9.71 -11.48 -36.96
C PHE A 257 8.33 -11.67 -37.60
N LEU A 258 7.99 -12.88 -38.05
CA LEU A 258 6.67 -13.21 -38.60
C LEU A 258 5.52 -12.99 -37.61
N SER A 259 5.71 -13.35 -36.33
CA SER A 259 4.71 -13.11 -35.28
C SER A 259 4.42 -11.63 -35.03
N GLN A 260 5.25 -10.76 -35.60
CA GLN A 260 5.22 -9.32 -35.38
C GLN A 260 4.76 -8.56 -36.61
N VAL A 261 4.41 -9.22 -37.71
CA VAL A 261 3.89 -8.54 -38.90
C VAL A 261 2.43 -8.12 -38.63
N PRO A 262 2.02 -6.87 -38.93
CA PRO A 262 0.62 -6.46 -38.82
C PRO A 262 -0.25 -7.27 -39.78
N SER A 263 -1.49 -7.55 -39.38
CA SER A 263 -2.48 -8.26 -40.19
C SER A 263 -2.87 -7.54 -41.49
N THR A 264 -2.47 -6.28 -41.66
CA THR A 264 -2.70 -5.47 -42.85
C THR A 264 -1.74 -5.77 -44.01
N ALA A 265 -0.58 -6.39 -43.75
CA ALA A 265 0.42 -6.67 -44.77
C ALA A 265 0.22 -8.06 -45.39
N LYS A 266 0.47 -8.19 -46.70
CA LYS A 266 0.45 -9.51 -47.37
C LYS A 266 1.75 -10.25 -47.05
N VAL A 267 1.63 -11.44 -46.45
CA VAL A 267 2.77 -12.25 -46.02
C VAL A 267 2.95 -13.46 -46.93
N GLU A 268 4.11 -13.56 -47.58
CA GLU A 268 4.53 -14.74 -48.33
C GLU A 268 5.67 -15.43 -47.56
N CYS A 269 5.43 -16.66 -47.13
CA CYS A 269 6.41 -17.43 -46.37
C CYS A 269 6.85 -18.65 -47.17
N LYS A 270 8.16 -18.77 -47.42
CA LYS A 270 8.76 -19.93 -48.07
C LYS A 270 9.75 -20.60 -47.12
N VAL A 271 9.41 -21.79 -46.67
CA VAL A 271 10.30 -22.61 -45.84
C VAL A 271 11.30 -23.33 -46.75
N LEU A 272 12.58 -23.13 -46.49
CA LEU A 272 13.66 -23.78 -47.25
C LEU A 272 13.90 -25.19 -46.70
N THR A 273 14.16 -26.14 -47.61
CA THR A 273 14.57 -27.51 -47.26
C THR A 273 16.06 -27.56 -46.90
N PRO A 274 16.52 -28.50 -46.05
CA PRO A 274 17.89 -28.53 -45.52
C PRO A 274 19.03 -28.58 -46.57
N ASN A 275 18.74 -28.98 -47.81
CA ASN A 275 19.71 -29.15 -48.89
C ASN A 275 19.59 -28.11 -50.03
N SER A 276 18.77 -27.06 -49.88
CA SER A 276 18.67 -26.02 -50.91
C SER A 276 19.79 -24.99 -50.78
N LYS A 277 20.46 -24.64 -51.89
CA LYS A 277 21.47 -23.56 -51.98
C LYS A 277 20.87 -22.14 -51.90
N ASP A 278 19.60 -22.01 -51.51
CA ASP A 278 18.90 -20.73 -51.44
C ASP A 278 19.29 -19.99 -50.14
N GLU A 279 19.71 -18.73 -50.27
CA GLU A 279 20.08 -17.88 -49.12
C GLU A 279 18.84 -17.47 -48.30
N GLN A 280 18.97 -17.46 -46.97
CA GLN A 280 17.93 -17.02 -46.05
C GLN A 280 17.79 -15.51 -46.10
N GLN A 281 16.57 -15.01 -46.31
CA GLN A 281 16.34 -13.58 -46.45
C GLN A 281 14.94 -13.18 -46.02
N ILE A 282 14.86 -12.03 -45.34
CA ILE A 282 13.64 -11.32 -45.00
C ILE A 282 13.60 -10.08 -45.87
N LYS A 283 12.61 -10.03 -46.76
CA LYS A 283 12.40 -8.94 -47.73
C LYS A 283 11.09 -8.23 -47.38
N VAL A 284 11.18 -6.94 -47.10
CA VAL A 284 10.02 -6.08 -46.81
C VAL A 284 9.87 -5.05 -47.93
N THR A 285 8.68 -4.96 -48.49
CA THR A 285 8.28 -3.93 -49.45
C THR A 285 7.33 -2.96 -48.77
N PHE A 286 7.73 -1.70 -48.77
CA PHE A 286 6.98 -0.59 -48.19
C PHE A 286 6.02 0.02 -49.23
N LYS A 287 5.06 0.83 -48.76
CA LYS A 287 4.02 1.46 -49.62
C LYS A 287 4.60 2.41 -50.69
N ASP A 288 5.81 2.91 -50.48
CA ASP A 288 6.57 3.72 -51.44
C ASP A 288 7.30 2.88 -52.52
N LYS A 289 7.04 1.56 -52.56
CA LYS A 289 7.72 0.56 -53.41
C LYS A 289 9.19 0.37 -53.09
N HIS A 290 9.70 0.94 -51.99
CA HIS A 290 11.06 0.68 -51.54
C HIS A 290 11.19 -0.73 -50.95
N VAL A 291 12.30 -1.39 -51.25
CA VAL A 291 12.54 -2.79 -50.89
C VAL A 291 13.78 -2.88 -50.01
N MET A 292 13.62 -3.47 -48.83
CA MET A 292 14.70 -3.74 -47.90
C MET A 292 14.84 -5.24 -47.67
N THR A 293 16.09 -5.72 -47.72
CA THR A 293 16.41 -7.14 -47.53
C THR A 293 17.43 -7.29 -46.41
N ILE A 294 17.22 -8.26 -45.52
CA ILE A 294 18.14 -8.60 -44.43
C ILE A 294 18.23 -10.11 -44.25
N ASP A 295 19.42 -10.61 -43.95
CA ASP A 295 19.63 -12.02 -43.63
C ASP A 295 19.33 -12.26 -42.12
N PRO A 296 18.42 -13.18 -41.76
CA PRO A 296 18.06 -13.48 -40.37
C PRO A 296 19.19 -14.11 -39.53
N THR A 297 20.28 -14.57 -40.15
CA THR A 297 21.41 -15.21 -39.46
C THR A 297 22.43 -14.21 -38.91
N THR A 298 22.56 -13.05 -39.56
CA THR A 298 23.66 -12.11 -39.30
C THR A 298 23.37 -11.10 -38.20
N LYS A 299 22.09 -10.76 -37.96
CA LYS A 299 21.69 -9.68 -37.05
C LYS A 299 20.73 -10.17 -35.97
N ASN A 300 20.85 -9.55 -34.80
CA ASN A 300 19.94 -9.79 -33.69
C ASN A 300 18.56 -9.16 -33.98
N ILE A 301 17.50 -9.69 -33.40
CA ILE A 301 16.12 -9.29 -33.71
C ILE A 301 15.86 -7.79 -33.47
N ASN A 302 16.45 -7.21 -32.42
CA ASN A 302 16.30 -5.79 -32.11
C ASN A 302 16.96 -4.90 -33.17
N GLN A 303 18.12 -5.32 -33.69
CA GLN A 303 18.82 -4.60 -34.75
C GLN A 303 18.09 -4.70 -36.10
N MET A 304 17.47 -5.86 -36.36
CA MET A 304 16.63 -6.06 -37.54
C MET A 304 15.37 -5.20 -37.49
N LYS A 305 14.73 -5.08 -36.33
CA LYS A 305 13.59 -4.16 -36.13
C LYS A 305 13.99 -2.71 -36.38
N GLU A 306 15.07 -2.27 -35.73
CA GLU A 306 15.57 -0.91 -35.85
C GLU A 306 15.89 -0.55 -37.32
N TYR A 307 16.42 -1.51 -38.08
CA TYR A 307 16.69 -1.35 -39.51
C TYR A 307 15.42 -1.07 -40.35
N PHE A 308 14.34 -1.81 -40.13
CA PHE A 308 13.07 -1.59 -40.84
C PHE A 308 12.28 -0.38 -40.30
N ASP A 309 12.35 -0.12 -38.99
CA ASP A 309 11.68 1.02 -38.36
C ASP A 309 12.31 2.35 -38.78
N ALA A 310 13.63 2.40 -39.01
CA ALA A 310 14.30 3.60 -39.50
C ALA A 310 13.71 4.10 -40.83
N HIS A 311 13.42 3.19 -41.76
CA HIS A 311 12.80 3.54 -43.03
C HIS A 311 11.35 4.00 -42.88
N SER A 312 10.57 3.30 -42.04
CA SER A 312 9.19 3.71 -41.80
C SER A 312 9.08 5.07 -41.12
N ARG A 313 10.00 5.41 -40.22
CA ARG A 313 10.07 6.75 -39.61
C ARG A 313 10.35 7.82 -40.65
N LYS A 314 11.30 7.56 -41.57
CA LYS A 314 11.60 8.47 -42.67
C LYS A 314 10.38 8.74 -43.54
N MET A 315 9.65 7.69 -43.93
CA MET A 315 8.40 7.83 -44.70
C MET A 315 7.32 8.60 -43.94
N ALA A 316 7.13 8.36 -42.64
CA ALA A 316 6.13 9.06 -41.85
C ALA A 316 6.44 10.57 -41.75
N ILE A 317 7.72 10.92 -41.60
CA ILE A 317 8.19 12.31 -41.61
C ILE A 317 7.96 12.93 -43.00
N GLU A 318 8.34 12.25 -44.08
CA GLU A 318 8.11 12.73 -45.45
C GLU A 318 6.63 12.92 -45.79
N ALA A 319 5.74 12.06 -45.28
CA ALA A 319 4.29 12.21 -45.44
C ALA A 319 3.76 13.44 -44.69
N SER A 320 4.19 13.65 -43.43
CA SER A 320 3.77 14.81 -42.62
C SER A 320 4.24 16.16 -43.14
N ILE A 321 5.33 16.19 -43.93
CA ILE A 321 5.86 17.40 -44.56
C ILE A 321 5.08 17.76 -45.84
N ARG A 322 4.39 16.78 -46.45
CA ARG A 322 3.63 16.96 -47.70
C ARG A 322 2.14 17.27 -47.49
N GLU A 323 1.61 17.06 -46.28
CA GLU A 323 0.28 17.53 -45.86
C GLU A 323 0.31 19.02 -45.48
#